data_AF-A0A920PU06-F1
#
_entry.id   AF-A0A920PU06-F1
#
_cell.length_a   1.000
_cell.length_b   1.000
_cell.length_c   1.000
_cell.angle_alpha   90.00
_cell.angle_beta   90.00
_cell.angle_gamma   90.00
#
_symmetry.space_group_name_H-M   'P 1'
#
loop_
_entity.id
_entity.type
_entity.pdbx_description
1 polymer ?
#
loop_
_entity_poly.entity_id
_entity_poly.type
_entity_poly.pdbx_seq_one_letter_code
_entity_poly.pdbx_strand_id
1 'polypeptide(L)'
;MHHPVGSVLGIFDEDLGTEDNGPRGSTMLSQEFYETNPDHDFIRGYDLQVLAYRGLHWPGAIGSLLGQKVAWGEGHHAEFKERFGHMIGITIMTEDLPEEHNMVTIDPELTDSDGIPGPQK
;
A
#
# COMPACT_ATOMS: atom_id res chain seq x y z
N MET A 1 -1.75 -12.32 -11.35
CA MET A 1 -1.09 -11.01 -11.45
C MET A 1 -0.97 -10.45 -10.04
N HIS A 2 0.23 -10.48 -9.50
CA HIS A 2 0.57 -9.93 -8.20
C HIS A 2 1.50 -8.74 -8.44
N HIS A 3 0.98 -7.52 -8.36
CA HIS A 3 1.80 -6.32 -8.52
C HIS A 3 2.88 -6.32 -7.43
N PRO A 4 4.18 -6.34 -7.78
CA PRO A 4 5.23 -6.13 -6.80
C PRO A 4 5.07 -4.71 -6.25
N VAL A 5 5.00 -4.62 -4.93
CA VAL A 5 4.76 -3.36 -4.23
C VAL A 5 5.92 -3.09 -3.29
N GLY A 6 6.62 -2.01 -3.57
CA GLY A 6 7.54 -1.38 -2.63
C GLY A 6 6.81 -0.35 -1.78
N SER A 7 7.33 -0.05 -0.60
CA SER A 7 6.82 1.07 0.18
C SER A 7 7.91 1.73 1.00
N VAL A 8 7.81 3.05 1.12
CA VAL A 8 8.64 3.88 1.99
C VAL A 8 7.71 4.64 2.92
N LEU A 9 8.08 4.74 4.20
CA LEU A 9 7.32 5.45 5.21
C LEU A 9 8.24 6.46 5.89
N GLY A 10 7.84 7.74 5.86
CA GLY A 10 8.51 8.83 6.56
C GLY A 10 7.71 9.27 7.79
N ILE A 11 8.43 9.60 8.86
CA ILE A 11 7.91 10.31 10.04
C ILE A 11 8.50 11.74 10.00
N PHE A 12 7.66 12.73 10.23
CA PHE A 12 7.99 14.15 10.14
C PHE A 12 7.74 14.83 11.49
N ASP A 13 8.52 15.87 11.81
CA ASP A 13 8.33 16.63 13.05
C ASP A 13 7.05 17.49 12.98
N GLU A 14 6.69 17.94 11.78
CA GLU A 14 5.49 18.72 11.52
C GLU A 14 4.23 17.86 11.50
N ASP A 15 3.15 18.41 12.06
CA ASP A 15 1.81 17.85 11.89
C ASP A 15 1.37 18.11 10.44
N LEU A 16 1.12 17.02 9.71
CA LEU A 16 0.80 17.06 8.29
C LEU A 16 -0.72 17.13 8.06
N GLY A 17 -1.53 17.10 9.11
CA GLY A 17 -3.00 17.16 9.00
C GLY A 17 -3.59 15.98 8.23
N THR A 18 -2.90 14.84 8.22
CA THR A 18 -3.27 13.66 7.42
C THR A 18 -4.42 12.85 8.03
N GLU A 19 -4.80 13.18 9.27
CA GLU A 19 -5.80 12.49 10.06
C GLU A 19 -7.24 12.74 9.58
N ASP A 20 -7.54 13.92 9.04
CA ASP A 20 -8.90 14.37 8.72
C ASP A 20 -9.15 14.59 7.21
N ASN A 21 -10.32 14.15 6.73
CA ASN A 21 -10.88 14.43 5.40
C ASN A 21 -10.06 14.04 4.14
N GLY A 22 -8.91 13.37 4.27
CA GLY A 22 -8.10 12.86 3.15
C GLY A 22 -8.50 11.45 2.65
N PRO A 23 -8.22 11.10 1.38
CA PRO A 23 -8.40 9.74 0.87
C PRO A 23 -7.39 8.77 1.50
N ARG A 24 -7.85 7.59 1.94
CA ARG A 24 -6.97 6.57 2.55
C ARG A 24 -6.02 5.91 1.56
N GLY A 25 -6.46 5.75 0.31
CA GLY A 25 -5.79 4.91 -0.68
C GLY A 25 -4.63 5.61 -1.38
N SER A 26 -4.89 6.79 -1.93
CA SER A 26 -3.86 7.63 -2.55
C SER A 26 -4.32 9.07 -2.48
N THR A 27 -3.54 9.92 -1.80
CA THR A 27 -3.77 11.37 -1.74
C THR A 27 -3.14 12.08 -2.93
N MET A 28 -2.10 11.47 -3.52
CA MET A 28 -1.46 11.91 -4.76
C MET A 28 -0.93 10.71 -5.53
N LEU A 29 -1.07 10.76 -6.86
CA LEU A 29 -0.49 9.79 -7.78
C LEU A 29 0.55 10.51 -8.64
N SER A 30 1.77 9.98 -8.71
CA SER A 30 2.75 10.37 -9.73
C SER A 30 2.96 9.24 -10.71
N GLN A 31 2.88 9.58 -12.00
CA GLN A 31 3.19 8.70 -13.12
C GLN A 31 4.46 9.15 -13.86
N GLU A 32 5.30 9.96 -13.23
CA GLU A 32 6.54 10.47 -13.83
C GLU A 32 7.44 9.35 -14.38
N PHE A 33 7.49 8.21 -13.69
CA PHE A 33 8.31 7.05 -14.05
C PHE A 33 7.49 5.89 -14.64
N TYR A 34 6.26 6.15 -15.10
CA TYR A 34 5.34 5.10 -15.55
C TYR A 34 5.74 4.48 -16.90
N GLU A 35 6.23 5.30 -17.81
CA GLU A 35 6.53 4.86 -19.18
C GLU A 35 7.73 3.91 -19.24
N THR A 36 7.74 3.06 -20.28
CA THR A 36 8.91 2.21 -20.54
C THR A 36 10.10 3.06 -20.97
N ASN A 37 11.20 2.98 -20.23
CA ASN A 37 12.46 3.63 -20.58
C ASN A 37 13.48 2.58 -21.07
N PRO A 38 13.95 2.63 -22.33
CA PRO A 38 14.93 1.69 -22.85
C PRO A 38 16.32 1.78 -22.20
N ASP A 39 16.59 2.86 -21.46
CA ASP A 39 17.87 3.04 -20.74
C ASP A 39 17.88 2.33 -19.37
N HIS A 40 16.75 1.79 -18.90
CA HIS A 40 16.67 1.03 -17.64
C HIS A 40 16.98 -0.46 -17.84
N ASP A 41 17.40 -1.14 -16.78
CA ASP A 41 17.67 -2.59 -16.75
C ASP A 41 16.43 -3.45 -16.43
N PHE A 42 15.25 -2.83 -16.35
CA PHE A 42 13.96 -3.47 -16.15
C PHE A 42 12.94 -3.05 -17.21
N ILE A 43 11.90 -3.86 -17.38
CA ILE A 43 10.85 -3.64 -18.37
C ILE A 43 9.68 -2.91 -17.70
N ARG A 44 9.13 -1.91 -18.39
CA ARG A 44 8.10 -0.96 -17.93
C ARG A 44 8.57 -0.03 -16.81
N GLY A 45 7.69 0.88 -16.42
CA GLY A 45 7.92 1.81 -15.33
C GLY A 45 7.17 1.42 -14.06
N TYR A 46 7.05 2.39 -13.15
CA TYR A 46 6.29 2.27 -11.91
C TYR A 46 5.55 3.57 -11.62
N ASP A 47 4.46 3.47 -10.86
CA ASP A 47 3.78 4.63 -10.30
C ASP A 47 4.15 4.83 -8.82
N LEU A 48 3.96 6.05 -8.34
CA LEU A 48 4.13 6.40 -6.93
C LEU A 48 2.78 6.87 -6.38
N GLN A 49 2.27 6.14 -5.39
CA GLN A 49 1.04 6.49 -4.69
C GLN A 49 1.37 6.99 -3.30
N VAL A 50 1.09 8.27 -3.05
CA VAL A 50 1.28 8.87 -1.74
C VAL A 50 0.11 8.49 -0.85
N LEU A 51 0.42 7.75 0.20
CA LEU A 51 -0.52 7.29 1.21
C LEU A 51 -0.62 8.32 2.32
N ALA A 52 -1.86 8.72 2.62
CA ALA A 52 -2.19 9.37 3.88
C ALA A 52 -2.77 8.33 4.85
N TYR A 53 -2.20 8.21 6.05
CA TYR A 53 -2.66 7.25 7.07
C TYR A 53 -3.86 7.79 7.87
N ARG A 54 -4.91 8.18 7.15
CA ARG A 54 -6.10 8.86 7.69
C ARG A 54 -6.82 8.04 8.76
N GLY A 55 -6.99 8.63 9.95
CA GLY A 55 -7.77 8.05 11.05
C GLY A 55 -7.23 6.70 11.53
N LEU A 56 -6.01 6.33 11.16
CA LEU A 56 -5.41 5.04 11.44
C LEU A 56 -4.65 5.07 12.77
N HIS A 57 -5.38 5.42 13.83
CA HIS A 57 -4.94 5.24 15.22
C HIS A 57 -4.36 3.84 15.50
N TRP A 58 -4.93 2.80 14.88
CA TRP A 58 -4.41 1.44 14.99
C TRP A 58 -3.06 1.25 14.27
N PRO A 59 -2.93 1.48 12.94
CA PRO A 59 -1.63 1.42 12.26
C PRO A 59 -0.52 2.28 12.86
N GLY A 60 -0.82 3.49 13.34
CA GLY A 60 0.17 4.32 14.05
C GLY A 60 0.70 3.65 15.33
N ALA A 61 -0.20 3.01 16.09
CA ALA A 61 0.16 2.29 17.32
C ALA A 61 0.87 0.96 17.04
N ILE A 62 0.46 0.20 16.01
CA ILE A 62 1.08 -1.10 15.68
C ILE A 62 2.29 -1.00 14.76
N GLY A 63 2.70 0.21 14.37
CA GLY A 63 3.90 0.46 13.58
C GLY A 63 3.71 0.42 12.07
N SER A 64 2.51 0.14 11.56
CA SER A 64 2.20 0.13 10.12
C SER A 64 3.31 -0.60 9.30
N LEU A 65 3.73 -0.04 8.16
CA LEU A 65 4.82 -0.52 7.34
C LEU A 65 6.22 -0.36 7.98
N LEU A 66 6.37 0.41 9.05
CA LEU A 66 7.64 0.52 9.79
C LEU A 66 7.93 -0.74 10.63
N GLY A 67 6.90 -1.53 10.95
CA GLY A 67 7.04 -2.71 11.82
C GLY A 67 7.42 -2.40 13.27
N GLN A 68 7.51 -1.11 13.64
CA GLN A 68 7.90 -0.64 14.95
C GLN A 68 6.65 -0.27 15.75
N LYS A 69 6.22 -1.13 16.67
CA LYS A 69 5.06 -0.83 17.52
C LYS A 69 5.38 0.28 18.50
N VAL A 70 4.41 1.15 18.78
CA VAL A 70 4.48 2.07 19.92
C VAL A 70 4.40 1.25 21.20
N ALA A 71 5.32 1.49 22.13
CA ALA A 71 5.35 0.72 23.37
C ALA A 71 4.10 1.01 24.22
N TRP A 72 3.61 -0.01 24.93
CA TRP A 72 2.59 0.18 25.95
C TRP A 72 3.22 0.67 27.26
N GLY A 73 2.50 1.50 28.01
CA GLY A 73 2.95 2.04 29.30
C GLY A 73 2.86 3.56 29.37
N GLU A 74 3.54 4.15 30.35
CA GLU A 74 3.47 5.59 30.64
C GLU A 74 3.87 6.46 29.43
N GLY A 75 4.83 6.02 28.63
CA GLY A 75 5.31 6.72 27.43
C GLY A 75 4.43 6.57 26.18
N HIS A 76 3.40 5.71 26.21
CA HIS A 76 2.64 5.33 25.03
C HIS A 76 2.06 6.53 24.28
N HIS A 77 1.41 7.45 24.99
CA HIS A 77 0.76 8.59 24.37
C HIS A 77 1.75 9.62 23.81
N ALA A 78 2.93 9.75 24.42
CA ALA A 78 3.97 10.64 23.92
C ALA A 78 4.53 10.10 22.60
N GLU A 79 4.94 8.83 22.57
CA GLU A 79 5.47 8.18 21.37
C GLU A 79 4.39 8.04 20.27
N PHE A 80 3.14 7.78 20.62
CA PHE A 80 2.04 7.75 19.65
C PHE A 80 1.83 9.13 19.00
N LYS A 81 1.93 10.20 19.79
CA LYS A 81 1.75 11.58 19.30
C LYS A 81 2.82 11.96 18.28
N GLU A 82 4.04 11.43 18.38
CA GLU A 82 5.10 11.64 17.39
C GLU A 82 4.80 11.00 16.02
N ARG A 83 3.76 10.16 15.92
CA ARG A 83 3.43 9.43 14.69
C ARG A 83 2.04 9.79 14.15
N PHE A 84 1.09 10.04 15.04
CA PHE A 84 -0.28 10.35 14.66
C PHE A 84 -0.39 11.75 14.05
N GLY A 85 -0.73 11.84 12.76
CA GLY A 85 -0.71 13.10 11.99
C GLY A 85 0.63 13.41 11.31
N HIS A 86 1.69 12.69 11.68
CA HIS A 86 3.09 12.97 11.34
C HIS A 86 3.70 11.99 10.33
N MET A 87 2.90 11.13 9.69
CA MET A 87 3.39 10.05 8.83
C MET A 87 2.86 10.15 7.40
N ILE A 88 3.77 9.99 6.43
CA ILE A 88 3.42 9.83 5.00
C ILE A 88 4.08 8.58 4.46
N GLY A 89 3.29 7.81 3.71
CA GLY A 89 3.76 6.64 2.97
C GLY A 89 3.85 6.95 1.49
N ILE A 90 4.78 6.31 0.80
CA ILE A 90 4.79 6.22 -0.65
C ILE A 90 4.82 4.75 -1.01
N THR A 91 3.79 4.30 -1.70
CA THR A 91 3.75 3.00 -2.34
C THR A 91 4.33 3.12 -3.74
N ILE A 92 5.25 2.22 -4.07
CA ILE A 92 5.86 2.10 -5.39
C ILE A 92 5.18 0.90 -6.06
N MET A 93 4.30 1.16 -7.03
CA MET A 93 3.58 0.11 -7.74
C MET A 93 4.29 -0.20 -9.04
N THR A 94 4.85 -1.40 -9.16
CA THR A 94 5.41 -1.88 -10.42
C THR A 94 4.38 -2.70 -11.18
N GLU A 95 4.59 -2.87 -12.47
CA GLU A 95 3.71 -3.69 -13.30
C GLU A 95 4.25 -5.12 -13.46
N ASP A 96 3.35 -6.10 -13.42
CA ASP A 96 3.65 -7.46 -13.86
C ASP A 96 3.53 -7.57 -15.38
N LEU A 97 4.46 -8.32 -16.00
CA LEU A 97 4.30 -8.65 -17.40
C LEU A 97 3.21 -9.72 -17.58
N PRO A 98 2.50 -9.69 -18.72
CA PRO A 98 1.58 -10.76 -19.06
C PRO A 98 2.35 -12.05 -19.31
N GLU A 99 1.94 -13.12 -18.63
CA GLU A 99 2.48 -14.47 -18.83
C GLU A 99 1.31 -15.43 -19.08
N GLU A 100 1.43 -16.33 -20.05
CA GLU A 100 0.32 -17.23 -20.43
C GLU A 100 -0.13 -18.11 -19.26
N HIS A 101 0.78 -18.48 -18.37
CA HIS A 101 0.47 -19.27 -17.19
C HIS A 101 -0.21 -18.47 -16.08
N ASN A 102 -0.21 -17.13 -16.14
CA ASN A 102 -0.95 -16.26 -15.22
C ASN A 102 -2.43 -16.20 -15.64
N MET A 103 -3.10 -17.34 -15.59
CA MET A 103 -4.50 -17.55 -15.96
C MET A 103 -5.34 -17.99 -14.77
N VAL A 104 -6.64 -17.74 -14.83
CA VAL A 104 -7.64 -18.34 -13.93
C VAL A 104 -8.60 -19.13 -14.82
N THR A 105 -8.84 -20.39 -14.47
CA THR A 105 -9.81 -21.25 -15.17
C THR A 105 -11.05 -21.44 -14.30
N ILE A 106 -12.09 -22.05 -14.87
CA ILE A 106 -13.29 -22.39 -14.14
C ILE A 106 -13.17 -23.83 -13.65
N ASP A 107 -13.36 -24.02 -12.35
CA ASP A 107 -13.43 -25.35 -11.76
C ASP A 107 -14.74 -26.04 -12.20
N PRO A 108 -14.68 -27.28 -12.71
CA PRO A 108 -15.87 -27.98 -13.19
C PRO A 108 -16.80 -28.47 -12.07
N GLU A 109 -16.32 -28.54 -10.83
CA GLU A 109 -17.06 -29.11 -9.69
C GLU A 109 -17.36 -28.06 -8.60
N LEU A 110 -16.47 -27.09 -8.39
CA LEU A 110 -16.64 -26.06 -7.37
C LEU A 110 -17.70 -25.03 -7.82
N THR A 111 -18.63 -24.71 -6.93
CA THR A 111 -19.57 -23.59 -7.11
C THR A 111 -19.63 -22.71 -5.87
N ASP A 112 -20.00 -21.44 -6.05
CA ASP A 112 -20.34 -20.56 -4.94
C ASP A 112 -21.74 -20.89 -4.37
N SER A 113 -22.20 -20.07 -3.40
CA SER A 113 -23.49 -20.25 -2.74
C SER A 113 -24.70 -20.06 -3.65
N ASP A 114 -24.52 -19.45 -4.83
CA ASP A 114 -25.55 -19.18 -5.82
C ASP A 114 -25.47 -20.15 -7.01
N GLY A 115 -24.58 -21.15 -6.96
CA GLY A 115 -24.39 -22.16 -7.99
C GLY A 115 -23.56 -21.71 -9.17
N ILE A 116 -22.81 -20.60 -9.06
CA ILE A 116 -21.93 -20.11 -10.11
C ILE A 116 -20.60 -20.88 -10.03
N PRO A 117 -20.08 -21.42 -11.15
CA PRO A 117 -18.80 -22.11 -11.16
C PRO A 117 -17.65 -21.27 -10.59
N GLY A 118 -16.90 -21.88 -9.67
CA GLY A 118 -15.82 -21.23 -8.94
C GLY A 118 -14.53 -21.14 -9.75
N PRO A 119 -13.62 -20.22 -9.39
CA PRO A 119 -12.32 -20.10 -10.03
C PRO A 119 -11.35 -21.19 -9.57
N GLN A 120 -10.53 -21.70 -10.49
CA GLN A 120 -9.37 -22.56 -10.25
C GLN A 120 -8.09 -21.92 -10.82
N LYS A 121 -6.94 -22.21 -10.21
CA LYS A 121 -5.62 -21.84 -10.75
C LYS A 121 -5.22 -22.76 -11.89
#